data_AF-A0A8H3H477-F1
#
_entry.id   AF-A0A8H3H477-F1
#
_cell.length_a   1.000
_cell.length_b   1.000
_cell.length_c   1.000
_cell.angle_alpha   90.00
_cell.angle_beta   90.00
_cell.angle_gamma   90.00
#
_symmetry.space_group_name_H-M   'P 1'
#
loop_
_entity.id
_entity.type
_entity.pdbx_description
1 polymer ?
#
loop_
_entity_poly.entity_id
_entity_poly.type
_entity_poly.pdbx_seq_one_letter_code
_entity_poly.pdbx_strand_id
1 'polypeptide(L)'
;MKLLLLGLLASRFYFAVTHKVVNGDDKAGYQVLVTRDRKPRECHLSSIRSIPLHKHLRHSPTFVEVKPSRYTWGSTPSYQLDDILVTGHHLVVINYDVARECANAVHIPALVSAQVQLVLSKSPTPKLDVHALPNLVTGPIPNRINIVFFSDGYIAEEKQKFLNDATRLARAISVNQTYAPVAPLINFWGAFTPSNESGIGVGGKPKEYDRIIIPIPYDLPRTYSTVYGLYRDGTELRGIYTSKPEVAGAACRSMGDQCNYPLLLGNDPLYGGQTLPIRLGGDFTISTASVLNGPLVLRHELGHSIIWVGDEYDGSVYFGVNADNYTKQNENVGWDHWLPDTNSRFARPLVSFLLTDECGPPSN
;
A
#
# COMPACT_ATOMS: atom_id res chain seq x y z
N MET A 1 12.81 -73.80 -29.67
CA MET A 1 12.59 -73.75 -28.20
C MET A 1 12.15 -72.33 -27.86
N LYS A 2 10.97 -72.18 -27.25
CA LYS A 2 10.32 -70.90 -26.92
C LYS A 2 11.25 -70.00 -26.08
N LEU A 3 11.29 -68.70 -26.36
CA LEU A 3 11.49 -67.71 -25.32
C LEU A 3 10.72 -66.43 -25.70
N LEU A 4 9.62 -66.18 -24.99
CA LEU A 4 8.93 -64.90 -24.96
C LEU A 4 9.85 -63.87 -24.28
N LEU A 5 10.06 -62.71 -24.89
CA LEU A 5 10.39 -61.49 -24.15
C LEU A 5 9.27 -60.47 -24.37
N LEU A 6 8.46 -60.28 -23.33
CA LEU A 6 7.58 -59.13 -23.19
C LEU A 6 8.44 -57.87 -23.02
N GLY A 7 8.37 -56.94 -23.98
CA GLY A 7 8.82 -55.57 -23.78
C GLY A 7 7.79 -54.82 -22.94
N LEU A 8 8.00 -54.73 -21.63
CA LEU A 8 7.28 -53.78 -20.78
C LEU A 8 7.71 -52.35 -21.17
N LEU A 9 6.78 -51.57 -21.72
CA LEU A 9 6.88 -50.12 -21.72
C LEU A 9 6.93 -49.65 -20.27
N ALA A 10 8.10 -49.18 -19.82
CA ALA A 10 8.21 -48.43 -18.59
C ALA A 10 7.62 -47.03 -18.82
N SER A 11 6.30 -46.90 -18.74
CA SER A 11 5.64 -45.62 -18.56
C SER A 11 6.07 -45.07 -17.21
N ARG A 12 6.98 -44.08 -17.21
CA ARG A 12 7.29 -43.27 -16.05
C ARG A 12 6.03 -42.46 -15.70
N PHE A 13 5.17 -43.03 -14.87
CA PHE A 13 4.18 -42.26 -14.14
C PHE A 13 4.92 -41.32 -13.18
N TYR A 14 5.14 -40.08 -13.61
CA TYR A 14 5.32 -39.00 -12.65
C TYR A 14 4.00 -38.89 -11.89
N PHE A 15 3.92 -39.53 -10.73
CA PHE A 15 2.98 -39.11 -9.70
C PHE A 15 3.42 -37.70 -9.30
N ALA A 16 2.87 -36.69 -9.98
CA ALA A 16 2.70 -35.40 -9.35
C ALA A 16 1.87 -35.69 -8.09
N VAL A 17 2.53 -35.73 -6.93
CA VAL A 17 1.83 -35.63 -5.66
C VAL A 17 1.05 -34.34 -5.78
N THR A 18 -0.25 -34.45 -6.04
CA THR A 18 -1.17 -33.36 -5.87
C THR A 18 -1.09 -33.05 -4.39
N HIS A 19 -0.28 -32.04 -4.03
CA HIS A 19 -0.49 -31.37 -2.77
C HIS A 19 -1.94 -30.93 -2.82
N LYS A 20 -2.78 -31.67 -2.09
CA LYS A 20 -4.18 -31.34 -1.87
C LYS A 20 -4.17 -29.86 -1.52
N VAL A 21 -4.82 -29.05 -2.36
CA VAL A 21 -5.02 -27.63 -2.06
C VAL A 21 -5.63 -27.60 -0.67
N VAL A 22 -4.86 -27.10 0.31
CA VAL A 22 -5.26 -27.11 1.72
C VAL A 22 -6.44 -26.15 1.97
N ASN A 23 -6.79 -25.32 0.99
CA ASN A 23 -7.80 -24.27 1.11
C ASN A 23 -9.15 -24.69 0.52
N GLY A 24 -9.97 -25.37 1.33
CA GLY A 24 -11.43 -25.44 1.12
C GLY A 24 -12.17 -24.25 1.74
N ASP A 25 -11.53 -23.51 2.66
CA ASP A 25 -12.12 -22.45 3.47
C ASP A 25 -11.25 -21.17 3.45
N ASP A 26 -11.07 -20.52 2.29
CA ASP A 26 -10.59 -19.11 2.26
C ASP A 26 -11.70 -18.19 2.80
N LYS A 27 -11.94 -18.27 4.12
CA LYS A 27 -12.87 -17.38 4.83
C LYS A 27 -12.22 -16.00 4.91
N ALA A 28 -12.93 -14.99 4.40
CA ALA A 28 -12.51 -13.60 4.50
C ALA A 28 -12.24 -13.24 5.97
N GLY A 29 -11.11 -12.58 6.21
CA GLY A 29 -10.81 -12.07 7.54
C GLY A 29 -11.37 -10.69 7.76
N TYR A 30 -11.05 -10.16 8.93
CA TYR A 30 -11.44 -8.84 9.34
C TYR A 30 -10.22 -8.08 9.83
N GLN A 31 -10.25 -6.80 9.57
CA GLN A 31 -9.33 -5.84 10.11
C GLN A 31 -10.14 -4.74 10.79
N VAL A 32 -9.85 -4.54 12.07
CA VAL A 32 -10.48 -3.55 12.94
C VAL A 32 -9.40 -2.56 13.34
N LEU A 33 -9.63 -1.30 13.03
CA LEU A 33 -8.81 -0.20 13.51
C LEU A 33 -9.56 0.52 14.62
N VAL A 34 -8.94 0.64 15.78
CA VAL A 34 -9.40 1.52 16.86
C VAL A 34 -8.34 2.58 17.13
N THR A 35 -8.78 3.79 17.48
CA THR A 35 -7.89 4.84 18.00
C THR A 35 -8.03 4.85 19.51
N ARG A 36 -6.92 4.82 20.24
CA ARG A 36 -6.84 4.75 21.69
C ARG A 36 -6.10 5.95 22.27
N ASP A 37 -6.66 6.59 23.28
CA ASP A 37 -5.94 7.53 24.13
C ASP A 37 -4.93 6.80 25.04
N ARG A 38 -3.65 7.15 24.97
CA ARG A 38 -2.56 6.44 25.66
C ARG A 38 -2.73 6.31 27.17
N LYS A 39 -3.23 7.36 27.82
CA LYS A 39 -3.38 7.42 29.28
C LYS A 39 -4.66 6.72 29.77
N PRO A 40 -5.87 7.18 29.39
CA PRO A 40 -7.10 6.55 29.86
C PRO A 40 -7.37 5.20 29.16
N ARG A 41 -6.63 4.89 28.07
CA ARG A 41 -6.86 3.72 27.21
C ARG A 41 -8.27 3.65 26.63
N GLU A 42 -8.97 4.78 26.59
CA GLU A 42 -10.25 4.90 25.92
C GLU A 42 -10.05 4.75 24.41
N CYS A 43 -10.86 3.90 23.80
CA CYS A 43 -10.81 3.56 22.39
C CYS A 43 -12.07 3.99 21.66
N HIS A 44 -11.87 4.42 20.43
CA HIS A 44 -12.91 4.72 19.45
C HIS A 44 -12.71 3.83 18.21
N LEU A 45 -13.78 3.15 17.78
CA LEU A 45 -13.75 2.40 16.53
C LEU A 45 -13.52 3.38 15.36
N SER A 46 -12.38 3.25 14.68
CA SER A 46 -12.06 4.04 13.50
C SER A 46 -12.59 3.40 12.23
N SER A 47 -12.34 2.09 12.06
CA SER A 47 -12.84 1.37 10.91
C SER A 47 -12.92 -0.13 11.18
N ILE A 48 -13.79 -0.80 10.44
CA ILE A 48 -13.80 -2.25 10.31
C ILE A 48 -13.98 -2.58 8.84
N ARG A 49 -13.18 -3.50 8.32
CA ARG A 49 -13.32 -4.00 6.95
C ARG A 49 -13.01 -5.48 6.88
N SER A 50 -13.70 -6.16 5.96
CA SER A 50 -13.29 -7.49 5.56
C SER A 50 -12.09 -7.39 4.63
N ILE A 51 -11.08 -8.22 4.88
CA ILE A 51 -9.87 -8.27 4.05
C ILE A 51 -9.51 -9.72 3.70
N PRO A 52 -8.87 -9.94 2.55
CA PRO A 52 -8.09 -11.16 2.36
C PRO A 52 -6.94 -11.14 3.38
N LEU A 53 -6.86 -12.16 4.23
CA LEU A 53 -5.81 -12.21 5.24
C LEU A 53 -4.49 -12.68 4.63
N HIS A 54 -3.43 -11.93 4.92
CA HIS A 54 -2.07 -12.30 4.54
C HIS A 54 -1.72 -13.68 5.09
N LYS A 55 -0.90 -14.41 4.34
CA LYS A 55 -0.48 -15.78 4.71
C LYS A 55 0.13 -15.91 6.10
N HIS A 56 0.77 -14.87 6.62
CA HIS A 56 1.36 -14.89 7.97
C HIS A 56 0.29 -15.10 9.07
N LEU A 57 -0.96 -14.72 8.79
CA LEU A 57 -2.11 -14.92 9.68
C LEU A 57 -2.79 -16.27 9.51
N ARG A 58 -2.34 -17.12 8.59
CA ARG A 58 -2.87 -18.50 8.46
C ARG A 58 -2.57 -19.36 9.68
N HIS A 59 -1.53 -19.02 10.46
CA HIS A 59 -1.10 -19.79 11.64
C HIS A 59 -1.47 -19.13 12.97
N SER A 60 -1.83 -17.84 12.96
CA SER A 60 -2.21 -17.07 14.16
C SER A 60 -3.69 -16.69 14.09
N PRO A 61 -4.47 -16.88 15.16
CA PRO A 61 -5.91 -16.59 15.11
C PRO A 61 -6.20 -15.10 14.88
N THR A 62 -5.28 -14.24 15.32
CA THR A 62 -5.28 -12.79 15.22
C THR A 62 -3.85 -12.21 15.23
N PHE A 63 -3.71 -10.98 14.77
CA PHE A 63 -2.52 -10.14 14.86
C PHE A 63 -2.95 -8.74 15.30
N VAL A 64 -2.27 -8.24 16.34
CA VAL A 64 -2.53 -6.93 16.93
C VAL A 64 -1.31 -6.07 16.69
N GLU A 65 -1.52 -4.91 16.08
CA GLU A 65 -0.48 -3.93 15.82
C GLU A 65 -0.88 -2.60 16.48
N VAL A 66 -0.12 -2.17 17.49
CA VAL A 66 -0.33 -0.90 18.19
C VAL A 66 0.70 0.11 17.71
N LYS A 67 0.26 1.30 17.35
CA LYS A 67 1.06 2.32 16.66
C LYS A 67 0.72 3.71 17.17
N PRO A 68 1.63 4.70 17.18
CA PRO A 68 1.24 6.09 17.38
C PRO A 68 0.28 6.56 16.28
N SER A 69 -0.75 7.34 16.64
CA SER A 69 -1.79 7.76 15.70
C SER A 69 -1.26 8.74 14.65
N ARG A 70 -1.43 8.42 13.35
CA ARG A 70 -1.13 9.37 12.27
C ARG A 70 -2.22 10.45 12.19
N TYR A 71 -1.80 11.65 12.56
CA TYR A 71 -2.26 12.97 12.16
C TYR A 71 -3.04 13.04 10.82
N THR A 72 -4.14 13.79 10.77
CA THR A 72 -4.77 14.30 9.54
C THR A 72 -4.17 15.65 9.17
N TRP A 73 -3.91 15.89 7.88
CA TRP A 73 -3.36 17.15 7.37
C TRP A 73 -4.19 18.37 7.86
N GLY A 74 -3.59 19.24 8.70
CA GLY A 74 -4.15 20.52 9.17
C GLY A 74 -4.22 20.78 10.70
N SER A 75 -3.95 19.80 11.58
CA SER A 75 -3.93 19.97 13.05
C SER A 75 -2.51 19.91 13.67
N THR A 76 -2.31 19.64 14.96
CA THR A 76 -1.00 19.27 15.52
C THR A 76 -0.93 17.75 15.73
N PRO A 77 0.24 17.08 15.57
CA PRO A 77 0.37 15.66 15.90
C PRO A 77 -0.03 15.40 17.36
N SER A 78 -1.10 14.65 17.58
CA SER A 78 -1.45 14.21 18.93
C SER A 78 -0.60 13.01 19.31
N TYR A 79 0.55 13.27 19.95
CA TYR A 79 1.38 12.23 20.57
C TYR A 79 0.69 11.48 21.71
N GLN A 80 -0.58 11.80 21.99
CA GLN A 80 -1.39 11.18 23.04
C GLN A 80 -2.25 10.02 22.53
N LEU A 81 -2.36 9.81 21.22
CA LEU A 81 -3.19 8.77 20.62
C LEU A 81 -2.34 7.62 20.03
N ASP A 82 -2.86 6.41 20.13
CA ASP A 82 -2.39 5.22 19.42
C ASP A 82 -3.47 4.68 18.46
N ASP A 83 -3.06 4.20 17.31
CA ASP A 83 -3.83 3.39 16.39
C ASP A 83 -3.58 1.92 16.67
N ILE A 84 -4.65 1.14 16.82
CA ILE A 84 -4.57 -0.28 17.10
C ILE A 84 -5.30 -1.01 16.00
N LEU A 85 -4.51 -1.73 15.21
CA LEU A 85 -4.97 -2.53 14.09
C LEU A 85 -5.03 -4.00 14.53
N VAL A 86 -6.23 -4.52 14.70
CA VAL A 86 -6.48 -5.92 15.01
C VAL A 86 -6.97 -6.63 13.77
N THR A 87 -6.24 -7.66 13.36
CA THR A 87 -6.50 -8.39 12.12
C THR A 87 -6.67 -9.88 12.42
N GLY A 88 -7.70 -10.56 11.89
CA GLY A 88 -7.89 -12.00 12.15
C GLY A 88 -9.09 -12.63 11.46
N HIS A 89 -9.24 -13.95 11.59
CA HIS A 89 -10.27 -14.72 10.89
C HIS A 89 -11.63 -14.72 11.58
N HIS A 90 -11.65 -14.52 12.90
CA HIS A 90 -12.86 -14.65 13.72
C HIS A 90 -13.12 -13.38 14.52
N LEU A 91 -14.29 -12.76 14.33
CA LEU A 91 -14.70 -11.57 15.07
C LEU A 91 -14.68 -11.77 16.59
N VAL A 92 -14.93 -12.98 17.08
CA VAL A 92 -14.85 -13.29 18.51
C VAL A 92 -13.43 -13.05 19.04
N VAL A 93 -12.41 -13.53 18.32
CA VAL A 93 -11.00 -13.36 18.74
C VAL A 93 -10.55 -11.91 18.55
N ILE A 94 -11.00 -11.25 17.47
CA ILE A 94 -10.74 -9.82 17.26
C ILE A 94 -11.35 -8.97 18.36
N ASN A 95 -12.60 -9.24 18.74
CA ASN A 95 -13.27 -8.52 19.83
C ASN A 95 -12.53 -8.73 21.15
N TYR A 96 -12.06 -9.94 21.41
CA TYR A 96 -11.22 -10.24 22.58
C TYR A 96 -9.94 -9.40 22.56
N ASP A 97 -9.23 -9.34 21.44
CA ASP A 97 -7.99 -8.58 21.34
C ASP A 97 -8.20 -7.07 21.42
N VAL A 98 -9.26 -6.53 20.81
CA VAL A 98 -9.61 -5.11 20.96
C VAL A 98 -9.95 -4.81 22.43
N ALA A 99 -10.70 -5.68 23.11
CA ALA A 99 -11.02 -5.49 24.53
C ALA A 99 -9.77 -5.56 25.44
N ARG A 100 -8.72 -6.30 25.06
CA ARG A 100 -7.45 -6.28 25.80
C ARG A 100 -6.72 -4.96 25.68
N GLU A 101 -6.90 -4.27 24.57
CA GLU A 101 -6.21 -3.01 24.26
C GLU A 101 -6.93 -1.76 24.80
N CYS A 102 -8.24 -1.85 25.05
CA CYS A 102 -9.13 -0.74 25.38
C CYS A 102 -9.69 -0.82 26.81
N ALA A 103 -9.78 0.32 27.50
CA ALA A 103 -10.38 0.41 28.85
C ALA A 103 -11.92 0.44 28.80
N ASN A 104 -12.50 0.96 27.73
CA ASN A 104 -13.93 0.98 27.47
C ASN A 104 -14.33 -0.13 26.48
N ALA A 105 -15.59 -0.55 26.54
CA ALA A 105 -16.15 -1.47 25.56
C ALA A 105 -16.26 -0.77 24.18
N VAL A 106 -15.58 -1.32 23.18
CA VAL A 106 -15.73 -0.90 21.78
C VAL A 106 -16.78 -1.79 21.13
N HIS A 107 -17.89 -1.20 20.69
CA HIS A 107 -18.91 -1.95 19.98
C HIS A 107 -18.45 -2.26 18.55
N ILE A 108 -18.02 -3.50 18.33
CA ILE A 108 -17.70 -4.02 17.01
C ILE A 108 -18.95 -4.74 16.46
N PRO A 109 -19.58 -4.23 15.40
CA PRO A 109 -20.79 -4.85 14.87
C PRO A 109 -20.48 -6.27 14.37
N ALA A 110 -21.36 -7.23 14.69
CA ALA A 110 -21.26 -8.59 14.18
C ALA A 110 -21.45 -8.58 12.66
N LEU A 111 -20.41 -8.94 11.91
CA LEU A 111 -20.48 -8.98 10.45
C LEU A 111 -21.08 -10.32 10.02
N VAL A 112 -22.19 -10.27 9.29
CA VAL A 112 -22.85 -11.45 8.73
C VAL A 112 -22.08 -11.85 7.46
N SER A 113 -21.58 -13.09 7.44
CA SER A 113 -20.65 -13.69 6.45
C SER A 113 -21.03 -13.61 4.96
N ALA A 114 -22.13 -12.97 4.58
CA ALA A 114 -22.54 -12.79 3.18
C ALA A 114 -22.80 -11.33 2.78
N GLN A 115 -22.70 -10.37 3.71
CA GLN A 115 -22.90 -8.95 3.42
C GLN A 115 -21.98 -8.11 4.29
N VAL A 116 -20.74 -7.93 3.82
CA VAL A 116 -20.01 -6.69 4.09
C VAL A 116 -19.89 -5.93 2.78
N GLN A 117 -21.06 -5.45 2.34
CA GLN A 117 -21.07 -4.14 1.71
C GLN A 117 -20.71 -3.19 2.85
N LEU A 118 -19.48 -2.66 2.84
CA LEU A 118 -19.18 -1.45 3.60
C LEU A 118 -20.39 -0.52 3.41
N VAL A 119 -21.05 -0.10 4.48
CA VAL A 119 -21.75 1.20 4.44
C VAL A 119 -20.68 2.28 4.60
N LEU A 120 -19.68 2.26 3.72
CA LEU A 120 -19.27 3.46 3.02
C LEU A 120 -20.05 3.39 1.73
N SER A 121 -20.83 4.43 1.43
CA SER A 121 -21.59 4.63 0.19
C SER A 121 -21.19 3.67 -0.91
N LYS A 122 -22.14 2.89 -1.48
CA LYS A 122 -21.94 1.97 -2.61
C LYS A 122 -21.13 2.67 -3.71
N SER A 123 -19.82 2.64 -3.57
CA SER A 123 -18.94 3.50 -4.33
C SER A 123 -18.82 2.84 -5.68
N PRO A 124 -18.94 3.59 -6.77
CA PRO A 124 -18.91 3.01 -8.10
C PRO A 124 -17.59 2.26 -8.25
N THR A 125 -17.69 0.94 -8.45
CA THR A 125 -16.53 0.10 -8.73
C THR A 125 -16.18 0.30 -10.20
N PRO A 126 -14.96 0.79 -10.52
CA PRO A 126 -14.57 0.94 -11.92
C PRO A 126 -14.48 -0.43 -12.59
N LYS A 127 -14.78 -0.47 -13.90
CA LYS A 127 -14.57 -1.67 -14.70
C LYS A 127 -13.07 -1.84 -14.95
N LEU A 128 -12.50 -2.89 -14.37
CA LEU A 128 -11.08 -3.19 -14.48
C LEU A 128 -10.79 -4.11 -15.66
N ASP A 129 -9.81 -3.72 -16.47
CA ASP A 129 -9.19 -4.55 -17.49
C ASP A 129 -7.80 -4.97 -16.96
N VAL A 130 -7.72 -6.19 -16.42
CA VAL A 130 -6.57 -6.68 -15.63
C VAL A 130 -5.59 -7.47 -16.48
N HIS A 131 -4.31 -7.13 -16.39
CA HIS A 131 -3.21 -7.69 -17.17
C HIS A 131 -2.08 -8.17 -16.25
N ALA A 132 -1.54 -9.36 -16.52
CA ALA A 132 -0.25 -9.76 -15.96
C ALA A 132 0.84 -8.86 -16.56
N LEU A 133 1.72 -8.30 -15.72
CA LEU A 133 2.85 -7.53 -16.25
C LEU A 133 3.92 -8.50 -16.80
N PRO A 134 4.51 -8.23 -17.98
CA PRO A 134 5.42 -9.16 -18.65
C PRO A 134 6.62 -9.54 -17.77
N ASN A 135 6.81 -10.85 -17.58
CA ASN A 135 7.90 -11.46 -16.78
C ASN A 135 7.93 -11.02 -15.31
N LEU A 136 6.79 -10.62 -14.75
CA LEU A 136 6.67 -10.13 -13.37
C LEU A 136 5.61 -10.89 -12.55
N VAL A 137 5.11 -12.01 -13.07
CA VAL A 137 4.29 -12.98 -12.34
C VAL A 137 5.15 -14.22 -12.07
N THR A 138 5.40 -14.51 -10.79
CA THR A 138 6.36 -15.51 -10.33
C THR A 138 5.70 -16.77 -9.78
N GLY A 139 4.36 -16.81 -9.69
CA GLY A 139 3.61 -17.98 -9.28
C GLY A 139 2.11 -17.74 -9.08
N PRO A 140 1.37 -18.78 -8.64
CA PRO A 140 -0.08 -18.68 -8.43
C PRO A 140 -0.46 -17.60 -7.40
N ILE A 141 -1.56 -16.89 -7.66
CA ILE A 141 -2.10 -15.79 -6.82
C ILE A 141 -2.18 -16.17 -5.32
N PRO A 142 -2.73 -17.33 -4.92
CA PRO A 142 -2.83 -17.68 -3.49
C PRO A 142 -1.46 -17.84 -2.82
N ASN A 143 -0.41 -18.03 -3.63
CA ASN A 143 0.94 -18.32 -3.19
C ASN A 143 1.92 -17.14 -3.33
N ARG A 144 1.46 -15.94 -3.70
CA ARG A 144 2.29 -14.75 -3.91
C ARG A 144 1.65 -13.52 -3.27
N ILE A 145 2.48 -12.51 -3.00
CA ILE A 145 2.00 -11.15 -2.73
C ILE A 145 1.70 -10.51 -4.09
N ASN A 146 0.51 -9.97 -4.27
CA ASN A 146 0.08 -9.35 -5.52
C ASN A 146 0.03 -7.83 -5.35
N ILE A 147 0.95 -7.14 -6.02
CA ILE A 147 0.98 -5.69 -6.13
C ILE A 147 0.27 -5.32 -7.43
N VAL A 148 -0.77 -4.50 -7.35
CA VAL A 148 -1.62 -4.17 -8.50
C VAL A 148 -1.56 -2.67 -8.78
N PHE A 149 -1.07 -2.31 -9.96
CA PHE A 149 -1.11 -0.94 -10.47
C PHE A 149 -2.51 -0.65 -11.01
N PHE A 150 -3.16 0.42 -10.55
CA PHE A 150 -4.43 0.92 -11.04
C PHE A 150 -4.19 2.23 -11.81
N SER A 151 -4.70 2.34 -13.02
CA SER A 151 -4.46 3.51 -13.89
C SER A 151 -5.32 4.71 -13.50
N ASP A 152 -4.69 5.89 -13.27
CA ASP A 152 -5.39 7.18 -13.21
C ASP A 152 -4.84 8.18 -14.23
N GLY A 153 -5.72 8.90 -14.91
CA GLY A 153 -5.33 9.90 -15.91
C GLY A 153 -4.81 9.30 -17.23
N TYR A 154 -5.05 8.01 -17.49
CA TYR A 154 -4.77 7.40 -18.80
C TYR A 154 -6.08 7.24 -19.57
N ILE A 155 -6.19 7.85 -20.76
CA ILE A 155 -7.35 7.65 -21.63
C ILE A 155 -7.30 6.28 -22.32
N ALA A 156 -8.39 5.89 -23.01
CA ALA A 156 -8.51 4.58 -23.64
C ALA A 156 -7.34 4.26 -24.60
N GLU A 157 -6.90 5.25 -25.37
CA GLU A 157 -5.80 5.17 -26.33
C GLU A 157 -4.43 5.03 -25.64
N GLU A 158 -4.33 5.42 -24.37
CA GLU A 158 -3.11 5.36 -23.57
C GLU A 158 -2.98 4.05 -22.77
N LYS A 159 -3.84 3.05 -22.99
CA LYS A 159 -3.76 1.75 -22.31
C LYS A 159 -2.37 1.13 -22.39
N GLN A 160 -1.77 1.11 -23.59
CA GLN A 160 -0.44 0.53 -23.75
C GLN A 160 0.64 1.36 -23.05
N LYS A 161 0.48 2.68 -23.00
CA LYS A 161 1.36 3.58 -22.24
C LYS A 161 1.32 3.22 -20.75
N PHE A 162 0.12 3.06 -20.18
CA PHE A 162 -0.05 2.61 -18.79
C PHE A 162 0.66 1.28 -18.51
N LEU A 163 0.45 0.27 -19.35
CA LEU A 163 1.09 -1.05 -19.16
C LEU A 163 2.62 -0.95 -19.25
N ASN A 164 3.15 -0.11 -20.14
CA ASN A 164 4.58 0.13 -20.25
C ASN A 164 5.13 0.84 -19.01
N ASP A 165 4.44 1.87 -18.51
CA ASP A 165 4.82 2.61 -17.31
C ASP A 165 4.79 1.72 -16.06
N ALA A 166 3.71 0.96 -15.86
CA ALA A 166 3.59 0.00 -14.76
C ALA A 166 4.68 -1.09 -14.83
N THR A 167 4.93 -1.66 -16.00
CA THR A 167 5.97 -2.69 -16.20
C THR A 167 7.36 -2.14 -15.90
N ARG A 168 7.67 -0.93 -16.37
CA ARG A 168 8.95 -0.27 -16.13
C ARG A 168 9.18 -0.05 -14.64
N LEU A 169 8.18 0.51 -13.93
CA LEU A 169 8.28 0.77 -12.50
C LEU A 169 8.41 -0.52 -11.70
N ALA A 170 7.56 -1.51 -11.96
CA ALA A 170 7.60 -2.82 -11.32
C ALA A 170 8.95 -3.52 -11.52
N ARG A 171 9.48 -3.51 -12.75
CA ARG A 171 10.81 -4.08 -13.05
C ARG A 171 11.89 -3.35 -12.27
N ALA A 172 11.90 -2.02 -12.28
CA ALA A 172 12.92 -1.21 -11.63
C ALA A 172 12.99 -1.47 -10.12
N ILE A 173 11.84 -1.67 -9.45
CA ILE A 173 11.84 -1.99 -8.02
C ILE A 173 12.19 -3.46 -7.76
N SER A 174 11.78 -4.39 -8.64
CA SER A 174 12.00 -5.84 -8.46
C SER A 174 13.46 -6.27 -8.54
N VAL A 175 14.31 -5.53 -9.25
CA VAL A 175 15.75 -5.83 -9.40
C VAL A 175 16.63 -5.01 -8.46
N ASN A 176 16.04 -4.05 -7.73
CA ASN A 176 16.78 -3.24 -6.76
C ASN A 176 17.02 -4.02 -5.46
N GLN A 177 18.07 -3.67 -4.71
CA GLN A 177 18.47 -4.34 -3.47
C GLN A 177 17.33 -4.53 -2.47
N THR A 178 16.37 -3.59 -2.40
CA THR A 178 15.24 -3.64 -1.45
C THR A 178 14.30 -4.83 -1.70
N TYR A 179 13.85 -5.04 -2.94
CA TYR A 179 12.86 -6.08 -3.26
C TYR A 179 13.45 -7.30 -3.98
N ALA A 180 14.67 -7.21 -4.51
CA ALA A 180 15.32 -8.32 -5.22
C ALA A 180 15.36 -9.63 -4.40
N PRO A 181 15.68 -9.62 -3.08
CA PRO A 181 15.70 -10.86 -2.28
C PRO A 181 14.32 -11.53 -2.15
N VAL A 182 13.24 -10.77 -2.29
CA VAL A 182 11.86 -11.24 -2.13
C VAL A 182 11.07 -11.25 -3.45
N ALA A 183 11.68 -10.85 -4.57
CA ALA A 183 11.03 -10.79 -5.88
C ALA A 183 10.35 -12.11 -6.29
N PRO A 184 10.91 -13.32 -6.01
CA PRO A 184 10.23 -14.59 -6.29
C PRO A 184 8.92 -14.82 -5.52
N LEU A 185 8.63 -14.01 -4.50
CA LEU A 185 7.42 -14.07 -3.69
C LEU A 185 6.34 -13.07 -4.13
N ILE A 186 6.64 -12.23 -5.13
CA ILE A 186 5.79 -11.12 -5.57
C ILE A 186 5.30 -11.36 -7.00
N ASN A 187 4.04 -11.02 -7.24
CA ASN A 187 3.44 -10.85 -8.55
C ASN A 187 3.09 -9.38 -8.77
N PHE A 188 3.34 -8.87 -9.97
CA PHE A 188 2.89 -7.55 -10.39
C PHE A 188 1.83 -7.63 -11.49
N TRP A 189 0.76 -6.85 -11.30
CA TRP A 189 -0.39 -6.78 -12.20
C TRP A 189 -0.70 -5.33 -12.56
N GLY A 190 -1.29 -5.11 -13.73
CA GLY A 190 -1.85 -3.82 -14.15
C GLY A 190 -3.35 -3.92 -14.33
N ALA A 191 -4.14 -3.15 -13.59
CA ALA A 191 -5.57 -3.00 -13.72
C ALA A 191 -5.89 -1.67 -14.41
N PHE A 192 -6.23 -1.74 -15.69
CA PHE A 192 -6.54 -0.57 -16.50
C PHE A 192 -8.02 -0.18 -16.38
N THR A 193 -8.27 1.11 -16.24
CA THR A 193 -9.58 1.75 -16.38
C THR A 193 -9.36 3.08 -17.10
N PRO A 194 -10.02 3.31 -18.25
CA PRO A 194 -9.83 4.55 -18.98
C PRO A 194 -10.39 5.74 -18.18
N SER A 195 -9.58 6.78 -18.05
CA SER A 195 -10.04 8.12 -17.65
C SER A 195 -10.63 8.84 -18.87
N ASN A 196 -11.48 9.85 -18.62
CA ASN A 196 -12.00 10.70 -19.70
C ASN A 196 -10.96 11.71 -20.19
N GLU A 197 -9.98 12.05 -19.35
CA GLU A 197 -8.90 12.96 -19.68
C GLU A 197 -7.54 12.36 -19.33
N SER A 198 -6.53 12.75 -20.13
CA SER A 198 -5.14 12.40 -19.89
C SER A 198 -4.53 13.33 -18.84
N GLY A 199 -3.68 12.81 -17.97
CA GLY A 199 -2.99 13.56 -16.92
C GLY A 199 -3.71 13.58 -15.58
N ILE A 200 -3.09 14.20 -14.58
CA ILE A 200 -3.65 14.42 -13.24
C ILE A 200 -4.01 15.90 -13.02
N GLY A 201 -4.74 16.20 -11.95
CA GLY A 201 -5.08 17.57 -11.56
C GLY A 201 -3.94 18.35 -10.89
N VAL A 202 -4.08 19.66 -10.78
CA VAL A 202 -3.13 20.58 -10.13
C VAL A 202 -3.87 21.71 -9.40
N GLY A 203 -3.20 22.40 -8.48
CA GLY A 203 -3.78 23.53 -7.75
C GLY A 203 -4.89 23.11 -6.78
N GLY A 204 -4.71 21.97 -6.13
CA GLY A 204 -5.62 21.45 -5.10
C GLY A 204 -6.87 20.79 -5.68
N LYS A 205 -6.93 20.62 -7.00
CA LYS A 205 -8.13 20.16 -7.70
C LYS A 205 -7.81 18.97 -8.61
N PRO A 206 -8.55 17.85 -8.49
CA PRO A 206 -8.57 16.83 -9.54
C PRO A 206 -9.13 17.42 -10.83
N LYS A 207 -8.89 16.74 -11.95
CA LYS A 207 -9.52 17.12 -13.21
C LYS A 207 -11.03 16.92 -13.12
N GLU A 208 -11.77 17.96 -13.43
CA GLU A 208 -13.23 17.95 -13.44
C GLU A 208 -13.74 17.76 -14.86
N TYR A 209 -14.87 17.08 -14.99
CA TYR A 209 -15.54 16.94 -16.27
C TYR A 209 -16.36 18.20 -16.52
N ASP A 210 -15.74 19.18 -17.17
CA ASP A 210 -16.42 20.42 -17.59
C ASP A 210 -17.45 20.09 -18.67
N ARG A 211 -18.71 19.90 -18.25
CA ARG A 211 -19.86 19.89 -19.17
C ARG A 211 -20.73 21.12 -19.11
N ILE A 212 -20.45 22.09 -18.24
CA ILE A 212 -21.30 23.27 -18.10
C ILE A 212 -20.41 24.50 -17.88
N ILE A 213 -20.43 25.44 -18.85
CA ILE A 213 -19.77 26.78 -18.80
C ILE A 213 -20.53 27.71 -17.82
N ILE A 214 -20.97 27.17 -16.69
CA ILE A 214 -21.71 27.91 -15.66
C ILE A 214 -21.08 27.49 -14.34
N PRO A 215 -20.69 28.44 -13.46
CA PRO A 215 -20.16 28.10 -12.14
C PRO A 215 -21.13 27.16 -11.43
N ILE A 216 -20.69 25.93 -11.18
CA ILE A 216 -21.46 24.97 -10.40
C ILE A 216 -21.43 25.44 -8.93
N PRO A 217 -22.58 25.71 -8.29
CA PRO A 217 -22.64 26.00 -6.86
C PRO A 217 -21.87 24.96 -6.05
N TYR A 218 -21.22 25.39 -4.98
CA TYR A 218 -20.35 24.53 -4.16
C TYR A 218 -21.05 23.24 -3.67
N ASP A 219 -22.38 23.29 -3.55
CA ASP A 219 -23.21 22.25 -2.96
C ASP A 219 -23.68 21.17 -3.96
N LEU A 220 -23.30 21.26 -5.25
CA LEU A 220 -23.65 20.26 -6.26
C LEU A 220 -22.56 19.19 -6.44
N PRO A 221 -22.92 17.94 -6.80
CA PRO A 221 -21.95 16.86 -6.99
C PRO A 221 -21.06 17.13 -8.21
N ARG A 222 -19.74 17.22 -8.00
CA ARG A 222 -18.76 17.28 -9.08
C ARG A 222 -18.54 15.90 -9.69
N THR A 223 -18.61 15.82 -11.03
CA THR A 223 -18.19 14.64 -11.78
C THR A 223 -16.75 14.82 -12.22
N TYR A 224 -15.84 14.00 -11.71
CA TYR A 224 -14.41 14.11 -12.03
C TYR A 224 -14.03 13.31 -13.27
N SER A 225 -13.10 13.83 -14.07
CA SER A 225 -12.66 13.27 -15.35
C SER A 225 -11.74 12.05 -15.20
N THR A 226 -10.96 11.95 -14.13
CA THR A 226 -10.10 10.77 -13.88
C THR A 226 -10.75 9.79 -12.91
N VAL A 227 -10.35 8.52 -13.00
CA VAL A 227 -10.98 7.38 -12.31
C VAL A 227 -10.94 7.56 -10.79
N TYR A 228 -9.75 7.84 -10.26
CA TYR A 228 -9.41 8.00 -8.85
C TYR A 228 -9.14 9.46 -8.47
N GLY A 229 -9.21 10.40 -9.41
CA GLY A 229 -9.13 11.83 -9.10
C GLY A 229 -7.79 12.23 -8.52
N LEU A 230 -6.67 11.78 -9.11
CA LEU A 230 -5.35 12.18 -8.64
C LEU A 230 -5.06 13.65 -8.93
N TYR A 231 -4.41 14.34 -7.98
CA TYR A 231 -4.04 15.74 -8.12
C TYR A 231 -2.85 16.17 -7.27
N ARG A 232 -2.26 17.31 -7.65
CA ARG A 232 -1.26 18.05 -6.87
C ARG A 232 -1.92 19.23 -6.16
N ASP A 233 -1.51 19.48 -4.93
CA ASP A 233 -2.05 20.61 -4.16
C ASP A 233 -1.58 21.96 -4.69
N GLY A 234 -0.33 22.04 -5.16
CA GLY A 234 0.24 23.25 -5.73
C GLY A 234 1.18 22.96 -6.90
N THR A 235 2.07 23.90 -7.16
CA THR A 235 3.15 23.77 -8.16
C THR A 235 4.32 22.94 -7.64
N GLU A 236 4.40 22.71 -6.33
CA GLU A 236 5.44 21.88 -5.73
C GLU A 236 5.30 20.41 -6.14
N LEU A 237 6.43 19.83 -6.54
CA LEU A 237 6.51 18.41 -6.89
C LEU A 237 6.81 17.60 -5.63
N ARG A 238 5.77 17.29 -4.84
CA ARG A 238 5.88 16.42 -3.65
C ARG A 238 4.73 15.40 -3.58
N GLY A 239 3.62 15.78 -2.96
CA GLY A 239 2.47 14.90 -2.71
C GLY A 239 1.55 14.78 -3.91
N ILE A 240 1.08 13.56 -4.17
CA ILE A 240 -0.06 13.29 -5.04
C ILE A 240 -1.22 12.80 -4.19
N TYR A 241 -2.34 13.48 -4.28
CA TYR A 241 -3.55 13.19 -3.49
C TYR A 241 -4.61 12.56 -4.37
N THR A 242 -5.57 11.85 -3.78
CA THR A 242 -6.76 11.33 -4.46
C THR A 242 -8.00 11.99 -3.87
N SER A 243 -8.93 12.39 -4.73
CA SER A 243 -10.26 12.86 -4.30
C SER A 243 -11.30 11.73 -4.19
N LYS A 244 -10.93 10.49 -4.53
CA LYS A 244 -11.82 9.32 -4.55
C LYS A 244 -11.19 8.08 -3.89
N PRO A 245 -10.70 8.18 -2.64
CA PRO A 245 -10.08 7.06 -1.94
C PRO A 245 -11.01 5.84 -1.83
N GLU A 246 -12.32 6.06 -1.73
CA GLU A 246 -13.35 5.02 -1.66
C GLU A 246 -13.48 4.21 -2.95
N VAL A 247 -13.29 4.86 -4.11
CA VAL A 247 -13.30 4.20 -5.44
C VAL A 247 -12.04 3.35 -5.61
N ALA A 248 -10.88 3.83 -5.15
CA ALA A 248 -9.64 3.06 -5.13
C ALA A 248 -9.79 1.79 -4.26
N GLY A 249 -10.34 1.94 -3.05
CA GLY A 249 -10.65 0.80 -2.19
C GLY A 249 -11.64 -0.18 -2.83
N ALA A 250 -12.68 0.31 -3.50
CA ALA A 250 -13.66 -0.54 -4.18
C ALA A 250 -13.06 -1.33 -5.35
N ALA A 251 -12.15 -0.72 -6.11
CA ALA A 251 -11.42 -1.37 -7.20
C ALA A 251 -10.56 -2.54 -6.71
N CYS A 252 -9.78 -2.36 -5.64
CA CYS A 252 -8.99 -3.46 -5.08
C CYS A 252 -9.89 -4.59 -4.56
N ARG A 253 -10.98 -4.26 -3.85
CA ARG A 253 -11.94 -5.25 -3.33
C ARG A 253 -12.63 -6.06 -4.43
N SER A 254 -12.89 -5.47 -5.60
CA SER A 254 -13.54 -6.18 -6.70
C SER A 254 -12.66 -7.25 -7.34
N MET A 255 -11.35 -7.23 -7.07
CA MET A 255 -10.39 -8.25 -7.51
C MET A 255 -10.26 -9.44 -6.53
N GLY A 256 -11.02 -9.45 -5.43
CA GLY A 256 -10.94 -10.50 -4.41
C GLY A 256 -9.51 -10.67 -3.88
N ASP A 257 -9.04 -11.91 -3.84
CA ASP A 257 -7.71 -12.25 -3.30
C ASP A 257 -6.53 -11.85 -4.22
N GLN A 258 -6.82 -11.36 -5.43
CA GLN A 258 -5.78 -10.95 -6.39
C GLN A 258 -5.17 -9.58 -6.08
N CYS A 259 -5.79 -8.77 -5.22
CA CYS A 259 -5.25 -7.46 -4.83
C CYS A 259 -4.81 -7.48 -3.35
N ASN A 260 -3.49 -7.49 -3.10
CA ASN A 260 -2.95 -7.38 -1.74
C ASN A 260 -2.46 -5.96 -1.43
N TYR A 261 -1.77 -5.33 -2.39
CA TYR A 261 -1.29 -3.96 -2.28
C TYR A 261 -1.71 -3.16 -3.52
N PRO A 262 -2.77 -2.33 -3.42
CA PRO A 262 -3.17 -1.46 -4.51
C PRO A 262 -2.23 -0.26 -4.64
N LEU A 263 -1.86 0.05 -5.88
CA LEU A 263 -0.98 1.15 -6.24
C LEU A 263 -1.67 2.01 -7.29
N LEU A 264 -2.01 3.26 -6.99
CA LEU A 264 -2.56 4.20 -7.96
C LEU A 264 -1.41 4.84 -8.76
N LEU A 265 -1.38 4.56 -10.06
CA LEU A 265 -0.38 5.10 -10.97
C LEU A 265 -0.98 6.29 -11.72
N GLY A 266 -0.49 7.50 -11.43
CA GLY A 266 -0.88 8.72 -12.14
C GLY A 266 -0.13 8.90 -13.45
N ASN A 267 -0.84 9.25 -14.52
CA ASN A 267 -0.26 9.63 -15.81
C ASN A 267 0.40 11.02 -15.74
N ASP A 268 1.52 11.12 -15.02
CA ASP A 268 2.29 12.35 -14.87
C ASP A 268 3.79 12.01 -14.98
N PRO A 269 4.56 12.69 -15.86
CA PRO A 269 5.99 12.45 -15.97
C PRO A 269 6.81 13.06 -14.81
N LEU A 270 6.21 13.91 -13.97
CA LEU A 270 6.89 14.67 -12.93
C LEU A 270 6.99 13.90 -11.62
N TYR A 271 7.95 14.29 -10.77
CA TYR A 271 8.14 13.71 -9.43
C TYR A 271 6.86 13.78 -8.58
N GLY A 272 6.49 12.69 -7.93
CA GLY A 272 5.45 12.72 -6.90
C GLY A 272 4.96 11.35 -6.48
N GLY A 273 4.53 11.27 -5.23
CA GLY A 273 3.94 10.09 -4.65
C GLY A 273 3.34 10.41 -3.29
N GLN A 274 2.60 9.45 -2.75
CA GLN A 274 2.06 9.52 -1.40
C GLN A 274 1.53 8.16 -0.97
N THR A 275 1.53 7.89 0.32
CA THR A 275 0.79 6.77 0.91
C THR A 275 -0.35 7.33 1.74
N LEU A 276 -1.58 6.87 1.46
CA LEU A 276 -2.73 7.23 2.30
C LEU A 276 -3.00 6.17 3.37
N PRO A 277 -3.29 6.59 4.62
CA PRO A 277 -3.53 5.67 5.72
C PRO A 277 -4.93 5.04 5.66
N ILE A 278 -5.03 3.83 6.23
CA ILE A 278 -6.27 3.06 6.52
C ILE A 278 -7.49 3.93 6.85
N ARG A 279 -7.31 4.96 7.68
CA ARG A 279 -8.39 5.85 8.14
C ARG A 279 -9.18 6.54 7.03
N LEU A 280 -8.60 6.73 5.85
CA LEU A 280 -9.25 7.40 4.73
C LEU A 280 -9.90 6.44 3.72
N GLY A 281 -10.04 5.15 4.05
CA GLY A 281 -10.75 4.20 3.20
C GLY A 281 -9.90 3.42 2.21
N GLY A 282 -8.56 3.52 2.28
CA GLY A 282 -7.66 2.59 1.60
C GLY A 282 -6.21 2.67 2.06
N ASP A 283 -5.54 1.52 2.08
CA ASP A 283 -4.08 1.42 2.07
C ASP A 283 -3.65 1.33 0.62
N PHE A 284 -3.42 2.46 -0.02
CA PHE A 284 -2.87 2.46 -1.37
C PHE A 284 -1.65 3.36 -1.45
N THR A 285 -0.69 2.85 -2.21
CA THR A 285 0.49 3.58 -2.65
C THR A 285 0.12 4.44 -3.84
N ILE A 286 0.52 5.70 -3.88
CA ILE A 286 0.37 6.57 -5.05
C ILE A 286 1.76 6.89 -5.58
N SER A 287 1.94 6.75 -6.89
CA SER A 287 3.16 7.19 -7.56
C SER A 287 2.84 7.70 -8.96
N THR A 288 3.68 8.58 -9.48
CA THR A 288 3.57 9.05 -10.87
C THR A 288 4.34 8.15 -11.83
N ALA A 289 4.05 8.30 -13.12
CA ALA A 289 4.77 7.66 -14.20
C ALA A 289 6.17 8.23 -14.46
N SER A 290 6.73 9.03 -13.55
CA SER A 290 8.03 9.66 -13.75
C SER A 290 9.12 8.65 -14.12
N VAL A 291 9.82 8.93 -15.22
CA VAL A 291 10.92 8.07 -15.69
C VAL A 291 12.13 8.20 -14.76
N LEU A 292 12.43 9.43 -14.32
CA LEU A 292 13.61 9.73 -13.51
C LEU A 292 13.43 9.28 -12.05
N ASN A 293 12.27 9.59 -11.46
CA ASN A 293 12.10 9.47 -10.02
C ASN A 293 11.06 8.43 -9.60
N GLY A 294 10.22 7.96 -10.52
CA GLY A 294 9.13 7.02 -10.21
C GLY A 294 9.60 5.78 -9.46
N PRO A 295 10.70 5.10 -9.85
CA PRO A 295 11.20 3.96 -9.09
C PRO A 295 11.67 4.31 -7.67
N LEU A 296 12.28 5.48 -7.44
CA LEU A 296 12.71 5.91 -6.11
C LEU A 296 11.51 6.18 -5.21
N VAL A 297 10.58 7.01 -5.69
CA VAL A 297 9.35 7.36 -4.99
C VAL A 297 8.54 6.10 -4.71
N LEU A 298 8.35 5.24 -5.70
CA LEU A 298 7.56 4.03 -5.54
C LEU A 298 8.09 3.11 -4.43
N ARG A 299 9.41 2.96 -4.29
CA ARG A 299 9.99 2.16 -3.20
C ARG A 299 9.71 2.77 -1.82
N HIS A 300 9.85 4.09 -1.72
CA HIS A 300 9.60 4.84 -0.50
C HIS A 300 8.13 4.67 -0.07
N GLU A 301 7.19 4.92 -0.99
CA GLU A 301 5.75 4.83 -0.71
C GLU A 301 5.29 3.39 -0.43
N LEU A 302 5.80 2.39 -1.18
CA LEU A 302 5.54 0.98 -0.85
C LEU A 302 6.10 0.62 0.53
N GLY A 303 7.19 1.25 0.97
CA GLY A 303 7.75 1.08 2.31
C GLY A 303 6.71 1.38 3.38
N HIS A 304 6.03 2.53 3.30
CA HIS A 304 4.94 2.90 4.22
C HIS A 304 3.69 2.02 4.10
N SER A 305 3.46 1.43 2.92
CA SER A 305 2.29 0.59 2.65
C SER A 305 2.48 -0.85 3.16
N ILE A 306 3.70 -1.38 3.08
CA ILE A 306 4.04 -2.74 3.50
C ILE A 306 4.40 -2.79 4.98
N ILE A 307 5.12 -1.77 5.47
CA ILE A 307 5.64 -1.68 6.83
C ILE A 307 5.17 -0.38 7.45
N TRP A 308 4.85 -0.42 8.74
CA TRP A 308 4.53 0.80 9.46
C TRP A 308 5.79 1.56 9.86
N VAL A 309 6.30 2.31 8.89
CA VAL A 309 7.45 3.19 9.04
C VAL A 309 7.04 4.63 8.76
N GLY A 310 7.67 5.54 9.49
CA GLY A 310 7.66 6.97 9.23
C GLY A 310 8.77 7.36 8.27
N ASP A 311 8.80 8.64 7.94
CA ASP A 311 9.86 9.22 7.15
C ASP A 311 11.10 9.47 8.00
N GLU A 312 12.27 9.49 7.35
CA GLU A 312 13.55 9.76 7.98
C GLU A 312 14.13 11.14 7.63
N TYR A 313 13.49 11.89 6.72
CA TYR A 313 13.95 13.23 6.36
C TYR A 313 13.50 14.28 7.38
N ASP A 314 14.40 15.23 7.64
CA ASP A 314 14.19 16.30 8.61
C ASP A 314 12.91 17.09 8.29
N GLY A 315 12.10 17.34 9.32
CA GLY A 315 10.81 18.02 9.19
C GLY A 315 9.62 17.10 8.85
N SER A 316 9.82 15.77 8.83
CA SER A 316 8.72 14.80 8.76
C SER A 316 8.37 14.14 10.10
N VAL A 317 7.62 13.03 10.06
CA VAL A 317 7.16 12.27 11.20
C VAL A 317 7.96 10.97 11.35
N TYR A 318 8.85 10.93 12.34
CA TYR A 318 9.68 9.78 12.69
C TYR A 318 8.92 8.81 13.60
N PHE A 319 8.62 7.60 13.10
CA PHE A 319 8.04 6.51 13.90
C PHE A 319 8.25 5.16 13.22
N GLY A 320 7.94 4.07 13.92
CA GLY A 320 8.02 2.72 13.36
C GLY A 320 9.37 2.07 13.64
N VAL A 321 9.59 0.90 13.05
CA VAL A 321 10.81 0.10 13.30
C VAL A 321 12.09 0.76 12.78
N ASN A 322 11.96 1.79 11.95
CA ASN A 322 13.06 2.59 11.40
C ASN A 322 13.36 3.87 12.19
N ALA A 323 12.64 4.12 13.30
CA ALA A 323 12.86 5.28 14.14
C ALA A 323 12.89 4.89 15.61
N ASP A 324 13.84 5.44 16.35
CA ASP A 324 13.94 5.29 17.80
C ASP A 324 13.91 6.66 18.47
N ASN A 325 13.26 6.71 19.63
CA ASN A 325 13.23 7.93 20.45
C ASN A 325 14.50 7.98 21.31
N TYR A 326 15.63 8.25 20.66
CA TYR A 326 16.92 8.45 21.34
C TYR A 326 16.84 9.72 22.19
N THR A 327 16.91 9.55 23.51
CA THR A 327 16.90 10.66 24.47
C THR A 327 18.05 10.48 25.46
N LYS A 328 18.43 11.54 26.17
CA LYS A 328 19.43 11.43 27.27
C LYS A 328 19.00 10.47 28.40
N GLN A 329 17.75 10.01 28.40
CA GLN A 329 17.18 9.11 29.40
C GLN A 329 16.98 7.69 28.84
N ASN A 330 17.05 7.52 27.52
CA ASN A 330 16.99 6.23 26.84
C ASN A 330 17.98 6.25 25.67
N GLU A 331 19.18 5.74 25.94
CA GLU A 331 20.26 5.60 24.96
C GLU A 331 20.17 4.28 24.16
N ASN A 332 19.11 3.50 24.38
CA ASN A 332 18.93 2.23 23.70
C ASN A 332 18.31 2.47 22.33
N VAL A 333 19.05 2.13 21.29
CA VAL A 333 18.61 2.13 19.90
C VAL A 333 18.40 0.68 19.51
N GLY A 334 17.20 0.32 19.04
CA GLY A 334 16.82 -1.06 18.73
C GLY A 334 17.68 -1.73 17.65
N TRP A 335 18.38 -0.95 16.82
CA TRP A 335 19.32 -1.43 15.82
C TRP A 335 20.80 -1.33 16.25
N ASP A 336 21.10 -1.16 17.53
CA ASP A 336 22.48 -1.04 18.04
C ASP A 336 23.37 -2.25 17.72
N HIS A 337 22.79 -3.44 17.67
CA HIS A 337 23.46 -4.69 17.28
C HIS A 337 23.96 -4.72 15.82
N TRP A 338 23.48 -3.81 14.97
CA TRP A 338 24.01 -3.63 13.61
C TRP A 338 25.17 -2.64 13.55
N LEU A 339 25.50 -1.96 14.66
CA LEU A 339 26.61 -1.02 14.71
C LEU A 339 27.94 -1.77 14.86
N PRO A 340 28.98 -1.39 14.09
CA PRO A 340 30.30 -2.03 14.17
C PRO A 340 30.96 -1.92 15.55
N ASP A 341 30.66 -0.84 16.30
CA ASP A 341 31.18 -0.57 17.64
C ASP A 341 30.11 0.07 18.52
N THR A 342 29.98 -0.37 19.78
CA THR A 342 29.04 0.20 20.75
C THR A 342 29.38 1.62 21.20
N ASN A 343 30.59 2.11 20.89
CA ASN A 343 31.02 3.51 21.08
C ASN A 343 30.62 4.42 19.91
N SER A 344 30.08 3.87 18.82
CA SER A 344 29.53 4.66 17.70
C SER A 344 28.10 5.18 17.95
N ARG A 345 27.60 5.05 19.19
CA ARG A 345 26.32 5.62 19.66
C ARG A 345 26.28 7.16 19.68
N PHE A 346 27.43 7.81 19.54
CA PHE A 346 27.45 9.25 19.30
C PHE A 346 26.89 9.54 17.91
N ALA A 347 26.13 10.63 17.80
CA ALA A 347 25.70 11.18 16.52
C ALA A 347 26.86 11.05 15.53
N ARG A 348 26.67 10.28 14.45
CA ARG A 348 27.60 10.38 13.34
C ARG A 348 27.58 11.86 12.98
N PRO A 349 28.68 12.61 13.12
CA PRO A 349 28.70 13.97 12.64
C PRO A 349 28.22 13.90 11.20
N LEU A 350 27.27 14.76 10.83
CA LEU A 350 26.80 14.89 9.45
C LEU A 350 28.03 14.73 8.57
N VAL A 351 28.12 13.60 7.87
CA VAL A 351 29.14 13.44 6.85
C VAL A 351 28.73 14.48 5.85
N SER A 352 29.38 15.64 5.91
CA SER A 352 29.41 16.58 4.81
C SER A 352 29.89 15.74 3.63
N PHE A 353 28.95 15.24 2.84
CA PHE A 353 29.21 15.10 1.43
C PHE A 353 29.47 16.53 0.97
N LEU A 354 30.72 16.94 1.10
CA LEU A 354 31.32 17.94 0.24
C LEU A 354 31.05 17.41 -1.17
N LEU A 355 29.93 17.86 -1.74
CA LEU A 355 29.96 18.27 -3.13
C LEU A 355 31.19 19.18 -3.20
N THR A 356 32.29 18.65 -3.72
CA THR A 356 33.40 19.48 -4.15
C THR A 356 32.84 20.40 -5.22
N ASP A 357 32.42 21.59 -4.81
CA ASP A 357 32.21 22.72 -5.69
C ASP A 357 33.57 23.09 -6.30
N GLU A 358 33.99 22.36 -7.34
CA GLU A 358 34.91 22.91 -8.32
C GLU A 358 34.14 23.88 -9.23
N CYS A 359 33.74 25.01 -8.64
CA CYS A 359 33.32 26.21 -9.36
C CYS A 359 33.89 27.42 -8.61
N GLY A 360 35.22 27.53 -8.59
CA GLY A 360 35.89 28.77 -8.23
C GLY A 360 35.68 29.83 -9.32
N PRO A 361 35.44 31.11 -8.98
CA PRO A 361 35.33 32.18 -9.96
C PRO A 361 36.68 32.41 -10.68
N PRO A 362 36.68 32.87 -11.94
CA PRO A 362 37.91 33.10 -12.68
C PRO A 362 38.71 34.23 -12.02
N SER A 363 39.98 33.95 -11.75
CA SER A 363 40.97 34.92 -11.28
C SER A 363 41.22 35.99 -12.36
N ASN A 364 41.10 37.27 -11.98
CA ASN A 364 41.77 38.37 -12.66
C ASN A 364 43.16 38.60 -12.04
#